data_AF-A0A955IL68-F1
#
_entry.id   AF-A0A955IL68-F1
#
_cell.length_a   1.000
_cell.length_b   1.000
_cell.length_c   1.000
_cell.angle_alpha   90.00
_cell.angle_beta   90.00
_cell.angle_gamma   90.00
#
_symmetry.space_group_name_H-M   'P 1'
#
loop_
_entity.id
_entity.type
_entity.pdbx_description
1 polymer ?
#
loop_
_entity_poly.entity_id
_entity_poly.type
_entity_poly.pdbx_seq_one_letter_code
_entity_poly.pdbx_strand_id
1 'polypeptide(L)'
;VEAWPLPRVLVWSGTLGADLFEPHPMTWLAPGHAALRTWCDARRPGLEAGGARVLFLPHARHVLNDAQSTLSFLLDRAGQPFDVVLSTDALLEPSMLDDVEDHVERMHAALGDRSVAILGGPLPGAAG
;
A
#
# COMPACT_ATOMS: atom_id res chain seq x y z
N VAL A 1 3.93 -10.62 22.02
CA VAL A 1 4.37 -9.55 21.10
C VAL A 1 5.31 -10.22 20.13
N GLU A 2 4.85 -10.52 18.92
CA GLU A 2 5.68 -11.20 17.93
C GLU A 2 6.75 -10.22 17.45
N ALA A 3 8.00 -10.49 17.80
CA ALA A 3 9.12 -9.64 17.41
C ALA A 3 9.33 -9.78 15.90
N TRP A 4 9.31 -8.67 15.18
CA TRP A 4 9.57 -8.65 13.73
C TRP A 4 11.08 -8.77 13.51
N PRO A 5 11.59 -9.94 13.06
CA PRO A 5 13.01 -10.27 13.23
C PRO A 5 13.93 -9.70 12.15
N LEU A 6 13.40 -8.97 11.16
CA LEU A 6 14.13 -8.45 10.00
C LEU A 6 14.02 -6.93 9.90
N PRO A 7 15.05 -6.22 9.39
CA PRO A 7 14.94 -4.80 9.06
C PRO A 7 13.81 -4.57 8.06
N ARG A 8 12.87 -3.69 8.41
CA ARG A 8 11.75 -3.32 7.54
C ARG A 8 11.69 -1.82 7.34
N VAL A 9 11.40 -1.40 6.12
CA VAL A 9 11.24 0.01 5.77
C VAL A 9 9.83 0.21 5.22
N LEU A 10 9.08 1.10 5.88
CA LEU A 10 7.76 1.52 5.41
C LEU A 10 7.93 2.63 4.36
N VAL A 11 7.29 2.47 3.22
CA VAL A 11 7.32 3.44 2.11
C VAL A 11 5.93 3.56 1.49
N TRP A 12 5.66 4.70 0.88
CA TRP A 12 4.58 4.78 -0.10
C TRP A 12 5.06 4.24 -1.45
N SER A 13 4.12 3.77 -2.28
CA SER A 13 4.40 3.30 -3.64
C SER A 13 4.76 4.41 -4.64
N GLY A 14 4.72 5.67 -4.19
CA GLY A 14 5.06 6.85 -4.98
C GLY A 14 3.95 7.36 -5.89
N THR A 15 4.20 8.51 -6.51
CA THR A 15 3.33 9.17 -7.49
C THR A 15 4.19 9.69 -8.65
N LEU A 16 3.57 9.93 -9.80
CA LEU A 16 4.18 10.64 -10.93
C LEU A 16 3.85 12.15 -10.93
N GLY A 17 3.13 12.63 -9.91
CA GLY A 17 2.92 14.06 -9.67
C GLY A 17 4.19 14.78 -9.25
N ALA A 18 4.15 16.12 -9.25
CA ALA A 18 5.26 16.94 -8.79
C ALA A 18 5.38 16.89 -7.26
N ASP A 19 4.24 16.86 -6.57
CA ASP A 19 4.16 16.70 -5.13
C ASP A 19 3.70 15.30 -4.71
N LEU A 20 4.11 14.88 -3.51
CA LEU A 20 3.91 13.53 -2.98
C LEU A 20 2.45 13.06 -2.95
N PHE A 21 1.52 13.98 -2.70
CA PHE A 21 0.07 13.68 -2.60
C PHE A 21 -0.75 14.34 -3.72
N GLU A 22 -0.08 14.90 -4.72
CA GLU A 22 -0.76 15.46 -5.89
C GLU A 22 -1.44 14.34 -6.69
N PRO A 23 -2.74 14.46 -6.99
CA PRO A 23 -3.40 13.53 -7.89
C PRO A 23 -2.80 13.67 -9.29
N HIS A 24 -2.28 12.57 -9.84
CA HIS A 24 -1.75 12.55 -11.20
C HIS A 24 -2.28 11.32 -11.94
N PRO A 25 -3.09 11.47 -13.02
CA PRO A 25 -3.75 10.34 -13.68
C PRO A 25 -2.80 9.22 -14.12
N MET A 26 -1.59 9.56 -14.57
CA MET A 26 -0.61 8.56 -15.01
C MET A 26 -0.08 7.69 -13.85
N THR A 27 -0.24 8.11 -12.60
CA THR A 27 0.14 7.34 -11.41
C THR A 27 -0.63 6.02 -11.33
N TRP A 28 -1.91 6.03 -11.70
CA TRP A 28 -2.79 4.85 -11.62
C TRP A 28 -2.82 4.05 -12.92
N LEU A 29 -2.28 4.61 -14.00
CA LEU A 29 -2.23 3.96 -15.31
C LEU A 29 -0.96 3.11 -15.45
N ALA A 30 -0.85 2.42 -16.58
CA ALA A 30 0.26 1.52 -16.88
C ALA A 30 1.67 2.12 -16.60
N PRO A 31 1.95 3.42 -16.84
CA PRO A 31 3.26 3.99 -16.53
C PRO A 31 3.61 4.02 -15.05
N GLY A 32 2.67 4.38 -14.16
CA GLY A 32 2.91 4.36 -12.71
C GLY A 32 3.22 2.95 -12.20
N HIS A 33 2.42 1.96 -12.63
CA HIS A 33 2.68 0.56 -12.31
C HIS A 33 4.00 0.05 -12.89
N ALA A 34 4.37 0.47 -14.11
CA ALA A 34 5.66 0.11 -14.70
C ALA A 34 6.82 0.68 -13.90
N ALA A 35 6.75 1.96 -13.49
CA ALA A 35 7.77 2.60 -12.68
C ALA A 35 7.94 1.91 -11.31
N LEU A 36 6.84 1.58 -10.63
CA LEU A 36 6.88 0.81 -9.38
C LEU A 36 7.53 -0.56 -9.59
N ARG A 37 7.16 -1.28 -10.65
CA ARG A 37 7.76 -2.58 -10.96
C ARG A 37 9.27 -2.47 -11.18
N THR A 38 9.72 -1.53 -12.00
CA THR A 38 11.14 -1.25 -12.23
C THR A 38 11.88 -0.94 -10.93
N TRP A 39 11.27 -0.13 -10.06
CA TRP A 39 11.85 0.20 -8.75
C TRP A 39 12.04 -1.04 -7.88
N CYS A 40 11.04 -1.92 -7.83
CA CYS A 40 11.08 -3.18 -7.09
C CYS A 40 12.16 -4.12 -7.64
N ASP A 41 12.18 -4.32 -8.96
CA ASP A 41 13.14 -5.21 -9.62
C ASP A 41 14.59 -4.76 -9.39
N ALA A 42 14.84 -3.44 -9.38
CA ALA A 42 16.16 -2.88 -9.10
C ALA A 42 16.62 -3.09 -7.65
N ARG A 43 15.70 -3.18 -6.68
CA ARG A 43 16.02 -3.28 -5.25
C ARG A 43 15.98 -4.69 -4.69
N ARG A 44 15.22 -5.58 -5.31
CA ARG A 44 15.04 -6.97 -4.86
C ARG A 44 16.37 -7.65 -4.48
N PRO A 45 17.43 -7.65 -5.31
CA PRO A 45 18.67 -8.35 -4.97
C PRO A 45 19.33 -7.84 -3.68
N GLY A 46 19.32 -6.52 -3.47
CA GLY A 46 19.92 -5.92 -2.28
C GLY A 46 19.10 -6.18 -1.01
N LEU A 47 17.77 -6.18 -1.13
CA LEU A 47 16.87 -6.53 -0.03
C LEU A 47 17.04 -8.00 0.37
N GLU A 48 17.10 -8.91 -0.60
CA GLU A 48 17.32 -10.34 -0.37
C GLU A 48 18.68 -10.60 0.30
N ALA A 49 19.76 -10.03 -0.24
CA ALA A 49 21.10 -10.19 0.33
C ALA A 49 21.23 -9.61 1.74
N GLY A 50 20.51 -8.52 2.03
CA GLY A 50 20.49 -7.88 3.34
C GLY A 50 19.48 -8.45 4.32
N GLY A 51 18.66 -9.43 3.93
CA GLY A 51 17.55 -9.93 4.74
C GLY A 51 16.54 -8.84 5.12
N ALA A 52 16.36 -7.82 4.29
CA ALA A 52 15.48 -6.68 4.55
C ALA A 52 14.19 -6.79 3.74
N ARG A 53 13.13 -6.13 4.20
CA ARG A 53 11.83 -6.08 3.52
C ARG A 53 11.33 -4.66 3.36
N VAL A 54 10.69 -4.38 2.24
CA VAL A 54 9.96 -3.13 2.02
C VAL A 54 8.49 -3.38 2.28
N LEU A 55 7.90 -2.50 3.08
CA LEU A 55 6.49 -2.49 3.39
C LEU A 55 5.86 -1.32 2.65
N PHE A 56 4.96 -1.60 1.71
CA PHE A 56 4.19 -0.56 1.08
C PHE A 56 3.00 -0.19 1.97
N LEU A 57 2.82 1.12 2.20
CA LEU A 57 1.59 1.70 2.72
C LEU A 57 0.77 2.18 1.52
N PRO A 58 -0.28 1.45 1.09
CA PRO A 58 -1.15 1.90 0.01
C PRO A 58 -1.80 3.24 0.38
N HIS A 59 -1.98 4.11 -0.62
CA HIS A 59 -2.59 5.42 -0.43
C HIS A 59 -3.29 5.86 -1.71
N ALA A 60 -4.48 6.45 -1.61
CA ALA A 60 -5.34 6.81 -2.75
C ALA A 60 -4.62 7.67 -3.83
N ARG A 61 -3.64 8.47 -3.41
CA ARG A 61 -2.83 9.35 -4.30
C ARG A 61 -1.59 8.70 -4.94
N HIS A 62 -1.31 7.43 -4.66
CA HIS A 62 -0.10 6.73 -5.08
C HIS A 62 -0.41 5.59 -6.06
N VAL A 63 0.62 4.90 -6.59
CA VAL A 63 0.44 3.81 -7.56
C VAL A 63 -0.43 2.67 -6.99
N LEU A 64 -0.20 2.30 -5.73
CA LEU A 64 -1.05 1.38 -4.98
C LEU A 64 -2.16 2.19 -4.31
N ASN A 65 -3.20 2.51 -5.09
CA ASN A 65 -4.28 3.44 -4.75
C ASN A 65 -5.53 2.80 -4.18
N ASP A 66 -5.71 1.49 -4.36
CA ASP A 66 -6.91 0.78 -3.93
C ASP A 66 -6.58 -0.66 -3.52
N ALA A 67 -7.57 -1.34 -2.93
CA ALA A 67 -7.40 -2.68 -2.41
C ALA A 67 -7.08 -3.71 -3.50
N GLN A 68 -7.66 -3.54 -4.70
CA GLN A 68 -7.55 -4.50 -5.79
C GLN A 68 -6.21 -4.37 -6.54
N SER A 69 -5.75 -3.14 -6.78
CA SER A 69 -4.44 -2.85 -7.38
C SER A 69 -3.32 -3.31 -6.44
N THR A 70 -3.50 -3.10 -5.13
CA THR A 70 -2.60 -3.62 -4.08
C THR A 70 -2.58 -5.15 -4.05
N LEU A 71 -3.75 -5.80 -4.09
CA LEU A 71 -3.84 -7.27 -4.11
C LEU A 71 -3.13 -7.85 -5.35
N SER A 72 -3.41 -7.28 -6.52
CA SER A 72 -2.76 -7.69 -7.78
C SER A 72 -1.24 -7.57 -7.68
N PHE A 73 -0.74 -6.46 -7.14
CA PHE A 73 0.70 -6.27 -6.90
C PHE A 73 1.30 -7.33 -5.97
N LEU A 74 0.64 -7.66 -4.85
CA LEU A 74 1.13 -8.68 -3.92
C LEU A 74 1.20 -10.06 -4.58
N LEU A 75 0.19 -10.42 -5.38
CA LEU A 75 0.16 -11.68 -6.11
C LEU A 75 1.30 -11.74 -7.14
N ASP A 76 1.51 -10.67 -7.90
CA ASP A 76 2.62 -10.57 -8.88
C ASP A 76 4.00 -10.65 -8.22
N ARG A 77 4.10 -10.22 -6.95
CA ARG A 77 5.35 -10.15 -6.17
C ARG A 77 5.46 -11.24 -5.12
N ALA A 78 4.66 -12.30 -5.21
CA ALA A 78 4.70 -13.41 -4.25
C ALA A 78 6.13 -13.98 -4.08
N GLY A 79 6.54 -14.16 -2.82
CA GLY A 79 7.87 -14.66 -2.47
C GLY A 79 9.01 -13.63 -2.54
N GLN A 80 8.75 -12.40 -2.98
CA GLN A 80 9.74 -11.31 -3.04
C GLN A 80 9.76 -10.52 -1.71
N PRO A 81 10.77 -9.67 -1.46
CA PRO A 81 10.91 -8.92 -0.21
C PRO A 81 10.00 -7.67 -0.13
N PHE A 82 8.77 -7.79 -0.64
CA PHE A 82 7.76 -6.74 -0.67
C PHE A 82 6.50 -7.21 0.04
N ASP A 83 6.08 -6.49 1.07
CA ASP A 83 4.79 -6.68 1.73
C ASP A 83 3.99 -5.38 1.72
N VAL A 84 2.78 -5.42 2.30
CA VAL A 84 1.96 -4.25 2.53
C VAL A 84 1.56 -4.11 4.00
N VAL A 85 1.33 -2.88 4.39
CA VAL A 85 0.66 -2.51 5.63
C VAL A 85 -0.67 -1.85 5.25
N LEU A 86 -1.78 -2.40 5.73
CA LEU A 86 -3.10 -1.85 5.45
C LEU A 86 -3.37 -0.67 6.39
N SER A 87 -3.76 0.47 5.84
CA SER A 87 -4.26 1.63 6.56
C SER A 87 -5.50 2.10 5.81
N THR A 88 -6.67 1.91 6.41
CA THR A 88 -7.95 2.17 5.73
C THR A 88 -8.13 3.66 5.47
N ASP A 89 -7.73 4.51 6.40
CA ASP A 89 -7.69 5.97 6.29
C ASP A 89 -6.84 6.48 5.12
N ALA A 90 -5.72 5.81 4.81
CA ALA A 90 -4.86 6.18 3.69
C ALA A 90 -5.47 5.86 2.31
N LEU A 91 -6.34 4.85 2.26
CA LEU A 91 -7.01 4.38 1.04
C LEU A 91 -8.38 5.04 0.80
N LEU A 92 -8.96 5.67 1.81
CA LEU A 92 -10.25 6.34 1.69
C LEU A 92 -10.08 7.73 1.04
N GLU A 93 -10.96 8.03 0.10
CA GLU A 93 -11.15 9.38 -0.40
C GLU A 93 -12.39 10.03 0.22
N PRO A 94 -12.48 11.38 0.29
CA PRO A 94 -13.64 12.07 0.85
C PRO A 94 -14.97 11.64 0.22
N SER A 95 -14.98 11.28 -1.07
CA SER A 95 -16.18 10.80 -1.77
C SER A 95 -16.64 9.40 -1.34
N MET A 96 -15.86 8.69 -0.54
CA MET A 96 -16.18 7.33 -0.04
C MET A 96 -16.79 7.36 1.35
N LEU A 97 -16.93 8.54 1.98
CA LEU A 97 -17.35 8.64 3.38
C LEU A 97 -18.81 8.24 3.59
N ASP A 98 -19.68 8.42 2.59
CA ASP A 98 -21.09 8.05 2.69
C ASP A 98 -21.29 6.51 2.78
N ASP A 99 -20.36 5.74 2.19
CA ASP A 99 -20.38 4.27 2.16
C ASP A 99 -19.13 3.66 2.84
N VAL A 100 -18.60 4.35 3.86
CA VAL A 100 -17.28 4.04 4.44
C VAL A 100 -17.16 2.62 4.96
N GLU A 101 -18.23 2.07 5.56
CA GLU A 101 -18.26 0.71 6.10
C GLU A 101 -18.04 -0.32 4.99
N ASP A 102 -18.80 -0.24 3.89
CA ASP A 102 -18.67 -1.11 2.72
C ASP A 102 -17.28 -1.02 2.07
N HIS A 103 -16.68 0.17 2.06
CA HIS A 103 -15.32 0.36 1.57
C HIS A 103 -14.28 -0.31 2.47
N VAL A 104 -14.38 -0.12 3.78
CA VAL A 104 -13.49 -0.72 4.77
C VAL A 104 -13.62 -2.25 4.78
N GLU A 105 -14.83 -2.79 4.76
CA GLU A 105 -15.07 -4.23 4.69
C GLU A 105 -14.40 -4.87 3.47
N ARG A 106 -14.54 -4.24 2.29
CA ARG A 106 -13.89 -4.70 1.06
C ARG A 106 -12.36 -4.62 1.15
N MET A 107 -11.81 -3.58 1.75
CA MET A 107 -10.36 -3.45 1.98
C MET A 107 -9.84 -4.59 2.86
N HIS A 108 -10.53 -4.88 3.97
CA HIS A 108 -10.18 -5.97 4.87
C HIS A 108 -10.35 -7.34 4.21
N ALA A 109 -11.42 -7.58 3.46
CA ALA A 109 -11.64 -8.84 2.75
C ALA A 109 -10.53 -9.11 1.71
N ALA A 110 -10.07 -8.07 1.02
CA ALA A 110 -9.00 -8.19 0.03
C ALA A 110 -7.61 -8.34 0.68
N LEU A 111 -7.29 -7.49 1.65
CA LEU A 111 -5.92 -7.28 2.12
C LEU A 111 -5.66 -7.70 3.56
N GLY A 112 -6.68 -7.94 4.39
CA GLY A 112 -6.55 -8.18 5.83
C GLY A 112 -5.53 -9.28 6.16
N ASP A 113 -5.78 -10.50 5.69
CA ASP A 113 -4.91 -11.66 5.92
C ASP A 113 -3.59 -11.60 5.11
N ARG A 114 -3.47 -10.66 4.17
CA ARG A 114 -2.31 -10.52 3.27
C ARG A 114 -1.38 -9.38 3.69
N SER A 115 -1.84 -8.53 4.60
CA SER A 115 -1.06 -7.42 5.13
C SER A 115 -0.25 -7.91 6.32
N VAL A 116 1.01 -7.50 6.41
CA VAL A 116 1.84 -7.87 7.56
C VAL A 116 1.43 -7.14 8.83
N ALA A 117 0.76 -5.99 8.68
CA ALA A 117 0.16 -5.24 9.77
C ALA A 117 -1.04 -4.42 9.26
N ILE A 118 -1.88 -4.01 10.21
CA ILE A 118 -2.96 -3.06 10.00
C ILE A 118 -2.66 -1.86 10.90
N LEU A 119 -2.62 -0.65 10.32
CA LEU A 119 -2.53 0.59 11.06
C LEU A 119 -3.94 1.12 11.30
N GLY A 120 -4.28 1.31 12.57
CA GLY A 120 -5.51 1.97 12.96
C GLY A 120 -5.26 3.44 13.23
N GLY A 121 -6.00 4.32 12.55
CA GLY A 121 -6.30 5.67 13.03
C GLY A 121 -7.64 5.70 13.77
N PRO A 122 -7.96 6.76 14.53
CA PRO A 122 -9.33 6.95 15.01
C PRO A 122 -10.27 6.97 13.80
N LEU A 123 -11.36 6.19 13.85
CA LEU A 123 -12.40 6.25 12.83
C LEU A 123 -12.91 7.70 12.74
N PRO A 124 -13.03 8.30 11.54
CA PRO A 124 -13.71 9.58 11.38
C PRO A 124 -15.12 9.47 11.98
N GLY A 125 -15.41 10.25 13.03
CA GLY A 125 -16.68 10.20 13.77
C GLY A 125 -16.63 9.56 15.17
N ALA A 126 -15.49 9.00 15.60
CA ALA A 126 -15.32 8.48 16.97
C ALA A 126 -14.99 9.55 18.03
N ALA A 127 -15.14 10.84 17.71
CA ALA A 127 -14.97 11.95 18.64
C ALA A 127 -16.29 12.71 18.81
N GLY A 128 -16.98 12.45 19.91
CA GLY A 128 -17.96 13.36 20.55
C GLY A 128 -19.34 13.41 19.93
#